data_AF-A0A2S6H559-F1
#
_entry.id   AF-A0A2S6H559-F1
#
_cell.length_a   1.000
_cell.length_b   1.000
_cell.length_c   1.000
_cell.angle_alpha   90.00
_cell.angle_beta   90.00
_cell.angle_gamma   90.00
#
_symmetry.space_group_name_H-M   'P 1'
#
loop_
_entity.id
_entity.type
_entity.pdbx_description
1 polymer ?
#
loop_
_entity_poly.entity_id
_entity_poly.type
_entity_poly.pdbx_seq_one_letter_code
_entity_poly.pdbx_strand_id
1 'polypeptide(L)' 'MNTGNMSSKEIIKDLLLRLPDEVSLHQIAQEIEFIAAVRQGVAELDRGESVTVEQLEKELPSWIMR' A
#
# COMPACT_ATOMS: atom_id res chain seq x y z
N MET A 1 3.81 0.40 -17.20
CA MET A 1 2.50 -0.25 -16.96
C MET A 1 1.50 0.85 -16.64
N ASN A 2 0.38 0.92 -17.36
CA ASN A 2 -0.61 2.00 -17.22
C ASN A 2 -1.59 1.62 -16.09
N THR A 3 -1.23 1.89 -14.84
CA THR A 3 -1.97 1.43 -13.64
C THR A 3 -3.11 2.35 -13.21
N GLY A 4 -3.31 3.48 -13.90
CA GLY A 4 -4.26 4.54 -13.49
C GLY A 4 -5.74 4.16 -13.50
N ASN A 5 -6.15 2.97 -13.96
CA ASN A 5 -7.57 2.65 -14.14
C ASN A 5 -7.99 1.21 -13.79
N MET A 6 -7.17 0.46 -13.03
CA MET A 6 -7.57 -0.88 -12.59
C MET A 6 -8.52 -0.80 -11.38
N SER A 7 -9.61 -1.56 -11.46
CA SER A 7 -10.53 -1.75 -10.33
C SER A 7 -9.84 -2.49 -9.19
N SER A 8 -10.33 -2.33 -7.96
CA SER A 8 -9.83 -3.07 -6.80
C SER A 8 -9.85 -4.59 -7.05
N LYS A 9 -10.88 -5.09 -7.73
CA LYS A 9 -11.00 -6.52 -8.08
C LYS A 9 -9.89 -7.00 -9.02
N GLU A 10 -9.51 -6.19 -10.01
CA GLU A 10 -8.42 -6.53 -10.94
C GLU A 10 -7.07 -6.54 -10.23
N ILE A 11 -6.85 -5.60 -9.31
CA ILE A 11 -5.63 -5.56 -8.49
C ILE A 11 -5.51 -6.81 -7.60
N ILE A 12 -6.61 -7.24 -6.96
CA ILE A 12 -6.58 -8.47 -6.17
C ILE A 12 -6.32 -9.69 -7.04
N LYS A 13 -6.92 -9.77 -8.23
CA LYS A 13 -6.65 -10.86 -9.17
C LYS A 13 -5.18 -10.90 -9.57
N ASP A 14 -4.59 -9.75 -9.91
CA ASP A 14 -3.17 -9.65 -10.24
C ASP A 14 -2.27 -10.05 -9.07
N LEU A 15 -2.60 -9.62 -7.84
CA LEU A 15 -1.91 -10.05 -6.64
C LEU A 15 -1.92 -11.57 -6.51
N LEU A 16 -3.10 -12.19 -6.59
CA LEU A 16 -3.24 -13.64 -6.43
C LEU A 16 -2.50 -14.44 -7.53
N LEU A 17 -2.35 -13.89 -8.74
CA LEU A 17 -1.56 -14.52 -9.81
C LEU A 17 -0.05 -14.50 -9.55
N ARG A 18 0.43 -13.58 -8.70
CA ARG A 18 1.87 -13.42 -8.40
C ARG A 18 2.29 -14.08 -7.10
N LEU A 19 1.35 -14.38 -6.21
CA LEU A 19 1.66 -15.02 -4.94
C LEU A 19 1.97 -16.52 -5.13
N PRO A 20 2.89 -17.09 -4.34
CA PRO A 20 3.13 -18.52 -4.33
C PRO A 20 1.92 -19.28 -3.74
N ASP A 21 1.73 -20.54 -4.13
CA ASP A 21 0.59 -21.36 -3.71
C ASP A 21 0.59 -21.61 -2.19
N GLU A 22 1.76 -21.57 -1.54
CA GLU A 22 1.95 -21.79 -0.11
C GLU A 22 1.67 -20.56 0.76
N VAL A 23 1.30 -19.43 0.15
CA VAL A 23 0.97 -18.21 0.90
C VAL A 23 -0.25 -18.45 1.79
N SER A 24 -0.14 -18.05 3.06
CA SER A 24 -1.28 -18.16 3.99
C SER A 24 -2.31 -17.06 3.72
N LEU A 25 -3.57 -17.32 4.09
CA LEU A 25 -4.63 -16.30 4.06
C LEU A 25 -4.27 -15.03 4.84
N HIS A 26 -3.53 -15.18 5.94
CA HIS A 26 -3.06 -14.04 6.73
C HIS A 26 -2.09 -13.15 5.94
N GLN A 27 -1.12 -13.75 5.25
CA GLN A 27 -0.18 -13.01 4.40
C GLN A 27 -0.92 -12.35 3.22
N ILE A 28 -1.89 -13.03 2.61
CA ILE A 28 -2.73 -12.42 1.57
C ILE A 28 -3.44 -11.17 2.13
N ALA A 29 -4.03 -11.26 3.32
CA ALA A 29 -4.69 -10.12 3.95
C ALA A 29 -3.72 -8.94 4.19
N GLN A 30 -2.51 -9.22 4.67
CA GLN A 30 -1.48 -8.19 4.88
C GLN A 30 -1.08 -7.50 3.57
N GLU A 31 -0.90 -8.25 2.48
CA GLU A 31 -0.59 -7.68 1.16
C GLU A 31 -1.73 -6.78 0.65
N ILE A 32 -2.98 -7.18 0.87
CA ILE A 32 -4.15 -6.38 0.52
C ILE A 32 -4.18 -5.08 1.32
N GLU A 33 -3.96 -5.15 2.63
CA GLU A 33 -3.89 -3.97 3.51
C GLU A 33 -2.76 -3.02 3.08
N PHE A 34 -1.59 -3.55 2.75
CA PHE A 34 -0.47 -2.77 2.25
C PHE A 34 -0.81 -2.02 0.95
N ILE A 35 -1.38 -2.72 -0.04
CA ILE A 35 -1.82 -2.10 -1.30
C ILE A 35 -2.86 -1.01 -1.06
N ALA A 36 -3.83 -1.26 -0.17
CA ALA A 36 -4.86 -0.28 0.18
C ALA A 36 -4.24 0.98 0.79
N ALA A 37 -3.31 0.82 1.74
CA ALA A 37 -2.62 1.92 2.41
C ALA A 37 -1.81 2.77 1.41
N VAL A 38 -1.06 2.14 0.50
CA VAL A 38 -0.30 2.87 -0.53
C VAL A 38 -1.22 3.68 -1.44
N ARG A 39 -2.33 3.09 -1.90
CA ARG A 39 -3.29 3.82 -2.77
C ARG A 39 -3.96 4.96 -2.03
N GLN A 40 -4.27 4.78 -0.75
CA GLN A 40 -4.79 5.85 0.09
C GLN A 40 -3.78 7.00 0.19
N GLY A 41 -2.52 6.71 0.50
CA GLY A 41 -1.46 7.73 0.57
C GLY A 41 -1.27 8.48 -0.75
N VAL A 42 -1.30 7.79 -1.90
CA VAL A 42 -1.26 8.46 -3.21
C VAL A 42 -2.46 9.38 -3.41
N ALA A 43 -3.67 8.94 -3.05
CA ALA A 43 -4.87 9.77 -3.15
C ALA A 43 -4.85 10.97 -2.20
N GLU A 44 -4.24 10.84 -1.02
CA GLU A 44 -4.00 11.94 -0.08
C GLU A 44 -3.04 12.98 -0.69
N LEU A 45 -1.94 12.54 -1.30
CA LEU A 45 -1.00 13.41 -2.01
C LEU A 45 -1.69 14.18 -3.15
N ASP A 46 -2.54 13.53 -3.94
CA ASP A 46 -3.30 14.17 -5.01
C ASP A 46 -4.26 15.27 -4.49
N ARG A 47 -4.68 15.19 -3.23
CA ARG A 47 -5.50 16.21 -2.55
C ARG A 47 -4.67 17.30 -1.87
N GLY A 48 -3.34 17.21 -1.91
CA GLY A 48 -2.42 18.11 -1.20
C GLY A 48 -2.26 17.77 0.28
N GLU A 49 -2.76 16.62 0.73
CA GLU A 49 -2.57 16.11 2.09
C GLU A 49 -1.17 15.46 2.18
N SER A 50 -0.16 16.29 2.41
CA SER A 50 1.25 15.88 2.52
C SER A 50 1.92 16.52 3.72
N VAL A 51 2.97 15.87 4.22
CA VAL A 51 3.88 16.43 5.23
C VAL A 51 5.24 16.73 4.59
N THR A 52 6.00 17.66 5.16
CA THR A 52 7.37 17.92 4.71
C THR A 52 8.31 16.78 5.12
N VAL A 53 9.45 16.68 4.46
CA VAL A 53 10.47 15.68 4.80
C VAL A 53 10.93 15.83 6.26
N GLU A 54 11.09 17.06 6.74
CA GLU A 54 11.51 17.34 8.12
C GLU A 54 10.44 16.93 9.16
N GLN A 55 9.16 16.94 8.78
CA GLN A 55 8.08 16.42 9.62
C GLN A 55 8.13 14.89 9.65
N LEU A 56 8.29 14.25 8.48
CA LEU A 56 8.42 12.81 8.36
C LEU A 56 9.63 12.26 9.14
N GLU A 57 10.78 12.93 9.10
CA GLU A 57 11.99 12.56 9.84
C GLU A 57 11.77 12.49 11.36
N LYS A 58 10.89 13.34 11.91
CA LYS A 58 10.53 13.31 13.34
C LYS A 58 9.63 12.13 13.69
N GLU A 59 8.84 11.65 12.74
CA GLU A 59 7.89 10.54 12.93
C GLU A 59 8.55 9.17 12.69
N LEU A 60 9.55 9.10 11.79
CA LEU A 60 10.26 7.87 11.41
C LEU A 60 10.73 6.99 12.58
N PRO A 61 11.30 7.53 13.69
CA PRO A 61 11.69 6.71 14.83
C PRO A 61 10.52 5.90 15.41
N SER A 62 9.30 6.46 15.42
CA SER A 62 8.12 5.78 15.96
C SER A 62 7.63 4.63 15.07
N TRP A 63 7.98 4.64 13.78
CA TRP A 63 7.60 3.61 12.83
C TRP A 63 8.58 2.44 12.84
N ILE A 64 9.87 2.72 13.06
CA ILE A 64 10.95 1.73 13.00
C ILE A 64 11.17 1.03 14.35
N MET A 65 10.84 1.69 15.47
CA MET A 65 11.06 1.14 16.82
C MET A 65 9.90 0.29 17.36
N ARG A 66 9.14 -0.38 16.49
CA ARG A 66 8.00 -1.22 16.90
C ARG A 66 8.37 -2.69 17.03
#